data_AF-A0A1G2Z5E3-F1
#
_entry.id   AF-A0A1G2Z5E3-F1
#
_cell.length_a   1.000
_cell.length_b   1.000
_cell.length_c   1.000
_cell.angle_alpha   90.00
_cell.angle_beta   90.00
_cell.angle_gamma   90.00
#
_symmetry.space_group_name_H-M   'P 1'
#
loop_
_entity.id
_entity.type
_entity.pdbx_description
1 polymer ?
#
loop_
_entity_poly.entity_id
_entity_poly.type
_entity_poly.pdbx_seq_one_letter_code
_entity_poly.pdbx_strand_id
1 'polypeptide(L)'
;MRINASTHAATEAVRNHTTRPKATSSSADDAELRKVFHSFAGEVLFAQMLKAMRKTVGKPAYFHGGRAEELFQHQLDQVLAEKLGEASGETFGEPMSELLRLPRG
;
A
#
# COMPACT_ATOMS: atom_id res chain seq x y z
N MET A 1 12.60 -37.11 -49.94
CA MET A 1 12.56 -35.64 -49.74
C MET A 1 11.98 -35.40 -48.35
N ARG A 2 12.83 -35.08 -47.37
CA ARG A 2 12.47 -34.87 -45.95
C ARG A 2 12.14 -33.38 -45.77
N ILE A 3 10.95 -33.06 -45.27
CA ILE A 3 10.65 -31.70 -44.79
C ILE A 3 10.07 -31.81 -43.37
N ASN A 4 10.73 -31.09 -42.47
CA ASN A 4 10.65 -31.10 -41.03
C ASN A 4 9.27 -30.70 -40.48
N ALA A 5 8.67 -31.57 -39.66
CA ALA A 5 7.54 -31.25 -38.79
C ALA A 5 8.02 -30.63 -37.46
N SER A 6 8.80 -29.55 -37.54
CA SER A 6 9.32 -28.82 -36.38
C SER A 6 8.93 -27.34 -36.43
N THR A 7 7.63 -27.08 -36.38
CA THR A 7 7.10 -25.72 -36.16
C THR A 7 5.93 -25.64 -35.17
N HIS A 8 5.53 -26.76 -34.54
CA HIS A 8 4.56 -26.74 -33.44
C HIS A 8 5.18 -26.85 -32.04
N ALA A 9 6.50 -27.02 -31.93
CA ALA A 9 7.21 -27.09 -30.65
C ALA A 9 7.49 -25.72 -30.00
N ALA A 10 7.18 -24.61 -30.70
CA ALA A 10 7.49 -23.26 -30.21
C ALA A 10 6.33 -22.56 -29.48
N THR A 11 5.13 -23.14 -29.46
CA THR A 11 3.95 -22.55 -28.80
C THR A 11 3.57 -23.20 -27.46
N GLU A 12 4.23 -24.31 -27.07
CA GLU A 12 4.00 -24.96 -25.76
C GLU A 12 4.91 -24.44 -24.63
N ALA A 13 5.94 -23.63 -24.96
CA ALA A 13 6.92 -23.15 -23.98
C ALA A 13 6.46 -21.94 -23.12
N VAL A 14 5.24 -21.42 -23.32
CA VAL A 14 4.71 -20.27 -22.57
C VAL A 14 3.52 -20.69 -21.68
N ARG A 15 3.64 -21.81 -20.97
CA ARG A 15 2.61 -22.26 -19.99
C ARG A 15 3.14 -22.49 -18.57
N ASN A 16 4.44 -22.35 -18.31
CA ASN A 16 5.01 -22.74 -17.01
C ASN A 16 5.68 -21.60 -16.22
N HIS A 17 5.16 -20.37 -16.30
CA HIS A 17 5.63 -19.26 -15.44
C HIS A 17 4.73 -18.96 -14.22
N THR A 18 3.76 -19.81 -13.88
CA THR A 18 3.06 -19.66 -12.60
C THR A 18 3.68 -20.57 -11.55
N THR A 19 4.99 -20.41 -11.32
CA THR A 19 5.56 -20.76 -10.01
C THR A 19 5.01 -19.74 -9.01
N ARG A 20 3.83 -20.07 -8.46
CA ARG A 20 3.40 -19.52 -7.17
C ARG A 20 4.59 -19.68 -6.22
N PRO A 21 5.21 -18.60 -5.72
CA PRO A 21 6.32 -18.76 -4.81
C PRO A 21 5.81 -19.59 -3.64
N LYS A 22 6.45 -20.75 -3.45
CA LYS A 22 6.23 -21.60 -2.28
C LYS A 22 6.59 -20.71 -1.10
N ALA A 23 5.58 -20.38 -0.28
CA ALA A 23 5.75 -19.59 0.93
C ALA A 23 6.62 -20.41 1.91
N THR A 24 7.93 -20.27 1.76
CA THR A 24 8.88 -20.39 2.85
C THR A 24 9.18 -18.95 3.26
N SER A 25 8.18 -18.23 3.79
CA SER A 25 8.50 -16.99 4.49
C SER A 25 9.25 -17.41 5.75
N SER A 26 10.48 -16.93 5.90
CA SER A 26 11.12 -17.00 7.21
C SER A 26 10.30 -16.10 8.15
N SER A 27 10.29 -16.39 9.45
CA SER A 27 9.61 -15.54 10.43
C SER A 27 10.10 -14.08 10.40
N ALA A 28 11.32 -13.84 9.89
CA ALA A 28 11.89 -12.51 9.70
C ALA A 28 11.21 -11.74 8.54
N ASP A 29 10.98 -12.39 7.40
CA ASP A 29 10.28 -11.78 6.25
C ASP A 29 8.83 -11.44 6.62
N ASP A 30 8.21 -12.28 7.45
CA ASP A 30 6.84 -12.10 7.93
C ASP A 30 6.72 -10.90 8.90
N ALA A 31 7.74 -10.66 9.71
CA ALA A 31 7.82 -9.52 10.63
C ALA A 31 8.06 -8.20 9.88
N GLU A 32 8.93 -8.22 8.87
CA GLU A 32 9.16 -7.05 8.00
C GLU A 32 7.89 -6.69 7.22
N LEU A 33 7.19 -7.69 6.67
CA LEU A 33 5.94 -7.48 5.95
C LEU A 33 4.84 -6.88 6.86
N ARG A 34 4.75 -7.35 8.11
CA ARG A 34 3.84 -6.75 9.11
C ARG A 34 4.18 -5.29 9.37
N LYS A 35 5.47 -4.99 9.58
CA LYS A 35 5.93 -3.62 9.83
C LYS A 35 5.57 -2.68 8.68
N VAL A 36 5.86 -3.08 7.44
CA VAL A 36 5.53 -2.28 6.24
C VAL A 36 4.01 -2.10 6.10
N PHE A 37 3.24 -3.16 6.38
CA PHE A 37 1.78 -3.08 6.34
C PHE A 37 1.23 -2.12 7.39
N HIS A 38 1.77 -2.12 8.62
CA HIS A 38 1.33 -1.20 9.67
C HIS A 38 1.59 0.26 9.28
N SER A 39 2.80 0.58 8.82
CA SER A 39 3.15 1.93 8.36
C SER A 39 2.21 2.39 7.25
N PHE A 40 2.03 1.56 6.23
CA PHE A 40 1.15 1.88 5.10
C PHE A 40 -0.30 2.10 5.51
N ALA A 41 -0.86 1.18 6.30
CA ALA A 41 -2.26 1.26 6.68
C ALA A 41 -2.54 2.44 7.64
N GLY A 42 -1.60 2.74 8.53
CA GLY A 42 -1.64 3.93 9.37
C GLY A 42 -1.60 5.22 8.55
N GLU A 43 -0.60 5.36 7.68
CA GLU A 43 -0.44 6.51 6.79
C GLU A 43 -1.71 6.78 5.96
N VAL A 44 -2.27 5.76 5.32
CA VAL A 44 -3.46 5.91 4.48
C VAL A 44 -4.68 6.31 5.31
N LEU A 45 -4.88 5.68 6.47
CA LEU A 45 -6.00 5.99 7.36
C LEU A 45 -5.93 7.45 7.84
N PHE A 46 -4.79 7.86 8.38
CA PHE A 46 -4.61 9.20 8.91
C PHE A 46 -4.62 10.26 7.81
N ALA A 47 -4.06 9.99 6.63
CA ALA A 47 -4.15 10.90 5.49
C ALA A 47 -5.61 11.17 5.08
N GLN A 48 -6.45 10.14 5.01
CA GLN A 48 -7.88 10.34 4.70
C GLN A 48 -8.62 11.09 5.82
N MET A 49 -8.29 10.81 7.08
CA MET A 49 -8.87 11.51 8.23
C MET A 49 -8.50 13.00 8.23
N LEU A 50 -7.22 13.33 8.07
CA LEU A 50 -6.73 14.72 7.98
C LEU A 50 -7.40 15.46 6.81
N LYS A 51 -7.49 14.81 5.66
CA LYS A 51 -8.18 15.34 4.48
C LYS A 51 -9.66 15.60 4.73
N ALA A 52 -10.36 14.69 5.41
CA ALA A 52 -11.76 14.85 5.76
C ALA A 52 -11.96 16.01 6.75
N MET A 53 -11.13 16.10 7.79
CA MET A 53 -11.17 17.21 8.76
C MET A 53 -10.94 18.56 8.08
N ARG A 54 -9.96 18.66 7.17
CA ARG A 54 -9.69 19.90 6.43
C ARG A 54 -10.85 20.32 5.52
N LYS A 55 -11.59 19.38 4.94
CA LYS A 55 -12.80 19.69 4.16
C LYS A 55 -13.93 20.30 5.00
N THR A 56 -13.95 20.06 6.31
CA THR A 56 -14.96 20.65 7.21
C THR A 56 -14.65 22.10 7.57
N VAL A 57 -13.38 22.51 7.48
CA VAL A 57 -12.96 23.90 7.64
C VAL A 57 -13.10 24.59 6.29
N GLY A 58 -14.16 25.37 6.11
CA GLY A 58 -14.44 26.11 4.87
C GLY A 58 -13.30 27.05 4.47
N LYS A 59 -13.20 27.40 3.17
CA LYS A 59 -12.19 28.33 2.67
C LYS A 59 -12.34 29.71 3.34
N PRO A 60 -11.32 30.21 4.07
CA PRO A 60 -11.42 31.51 4.74
C PRO A 60 -11.43 32.65 3.72
N ALA A 61 -12.49 33.44 3.66
CA ALA A 61 -12.78 34.40 2.57
C ALA A 61 -11.72 35.50 2.28
N TYR A 62 -10.68 35.65 3.11
CA TYR A 62 -9.75 36.79 3.06
C TYR A 62 -8.26 36.43 3.15
N PHE A 63 -7.91 35.19 3.45
CA PHE A 63 -6.51 34.74 3.51
C PHE A 63 -6.39 33.45 2.72
N HIS A 64 -5.95 33.59 1.48
CA HIS A 64 -5.55 32.46 0.65
C HIS A 64 -4.08 32.69 0.28
N GLY A 65 -3.17 31.91 0.84
CA GLY A 65 -1.77 31.86 0.42
C GLY A 65 -1.58 31.24 -0.98
N GLY A 66 -2.65 31.18 -1.77
CA GLY A 66 -2.67 30.65 -3.13
C GLY A 66 -2.21 29.19 -3.20
N ARG A 67 -1.57 28.84 -4.32
CA ARG A 67 -1.04 27.48 -4.54
C ARG A 67 0.09 27.09 -3.60
N ALA A 68 0.82 28.06 -3.05
CA ALA A 68 1.92 27.78 -2.12
C ALA A 68 1.37 27.23 -0.79
N GLU A 69 0.30 27.82 -0.27
CA GLU A 69 -0.40 27.30 0.89
C GLU A 69 -1.00 25.92 0.62
N GLU A 70 -1.65 25.72 -0.54
CA GLU A 70 -2.22 24.41 -0.90
C GLU A 70 -1.15 23.30 -0.93
N LEU A 71 0.02 23.59 -1.49
CA LEU A 71 1.14 22.65 -1.53
C LEU A 71 1.72 22.40 -0.14
N PHE A 72 1.92 23.45 0.66
CA PHE A 72 2.41 23.32 2.04
C PHE A 72 1.45 22.50 2.91
N GLN A 73 0.14 22.75 2.78
CA GLN A 73 -0.88 21.98 3.48
C GLN A 73 -0.83 20.50 3.10
N HIS A 74 -0.67 20.19 1.81
CA HIS A 74 -0.51 18.81 1.34
C HIS A 74 0.72 18.13 1.93
N GLN A 75 1.87 18.80 1.92
CA GLN A 75 3.11 18.25 2.47
C GLN A 75 3.03 18.09 4.00
N LEU A 76 2.43 19.04 4.69
CA LEU A 76 2.21 18.96 6.13
C LEU A 76 1.30 17.77 6.48
N ASP A 77 0.21 17.60 5.74
CA ASP A 77 -0.72 16.49 5.96
C ASP A 77 -0.03 15.12 5.71
N GLN A 78 0.88 15.04 4.74
CA GLN A 78 1.70 13.83 4.50
C GLN A 78 2.61 13.52 5.69
N VAL A 79 3.42 14.49 6.15
CA VAL A 79 4.34 14.30 7.28
C VAL A 79 3.59 13.97 8.57
N LEU A 80 2.41 14.57 8.78
CA LEU A 80 1.56 14.27 9.93
C LEU A 80 0.98 12.86 9.85
N ALA A 81 0.51 12.44 8.68
CA ALA A 81 -0.01 11.09 8.48
C ALA A 81 1.05 10.02 8.71
N GLU A 82 2.29 10.23 8.23
CA GLU A 82 3.44 9.36 8.49
C GLU A 82 3.73 9.24 9.99
N LYS A 83 3.89 10.37 10.69
CA LYS A 83 4.17 10.39 12.13
C LYS A 83 3.05 9.76 12.97
N LEU A 84 1.79 10.00 12.60
CA LEU A 84 0.65 9.39 13.28
C LEU A 84 0.53 7.89 13.00
N GLY A 85 0.84 7.47 11.77
CA GLY A 85 0.90 6.08 11.35
C GLY A 85 1.97 5.30 12.09
N GLU A 86 3.17 5.85 12.22
CA GLU A 86 4.26 5.28 13.04
C GLU A 86 3.86 5.17 14.51
N ALA A 87 3.30 6.24 15.09
CA ALA A 87 2.92 6.26 16.50
C ALA A 87 1.74 5.32 16.84
N SER A 88 0.84 5.06 15.89
CA SER A 88 -0.38 4.27 16.11
C SER A 88 -0.34 2.89 15.46
N GLY A 89 0.80 2.52 14.84
CA GLY A 89 0.96 1.29 14.07
C GLY A 89 0.71 0.03 14.90
N GLU A 90 1.02 0.06 16.19
CA GLU A 90 0.75 -1.06 17.11
C GLU A 90 -0.74 -1.19 17.45
N THR A 91 -1.47 -0.07 17.60
CA THR A 91 -2.88 -0.10 18.02
C THR A 91 -3.83 -0.55 16.91
N PHE A 92 -3.56 -0.15 15.66
CA PHE A 92 -4.46 -0.43 14.53
C PHE A 92 -3.84 -1.34 13.47
N GLY A 93 -2.52 -1.31 13.32
CA GLY A 93 -1.83 -2.11 12.31
C GLY A 93 -1.91 -3.61 12.62
N GLU A 94 -1.69 -4.00 13.88
CA GLU A 94 -1.69 -5.41 14.28
C GLU A 94 -3.03 -6.10 14.01
N PRO A 95 -4.18 -5.62 14.55
CA PRO A 95 -5.48 -6.24 14.30
C PRO A 95 -5.84 -6.29 12.81
N MET A 96 -5.46 -5.26 12.05
CA MET A 96 -5.77 -5.19 10.63
C MET A 96 -4.90 -6.14 9.79
N SER A 97 -3.66 -6.38 10.20
CA SER A 97 -2.77 -7.38 9.59
C SER A 97 -3.29 -8.81 9.82
N GLU A 98 -3.84 -9.08 11.01
CA GLU A 98 -4.43 -10.37 11.36
C GLU A 98 -5.73 -10.62 10.59
N LEU A 99 -6.61 -9.60 10.51
CA LEU A 99 -7.84 -9.67 9.70
C LEU A 99 -7.55 -9.93 8.22
N LEU A 100 -6.50 -9.34 7.66
CA LEU A 100 -6.10 -9.57 6.27
C LEU A 100 -5.66 -11.03 6.04
N ARG A 101 -5.05 -11.65 7.05
CA ARG A 101 -4.56 -13.02 7.01
C ARG A 101 -5.62 -14.06 7.34
N LEU A 102 -6.78 -13.65 7.87
CA LEU A 102 -7.89 -14.55 8.14
C LEU A 102 -8.38 -15.19 6.82
N PRO A 103 -8.46 -16.52 6.72
CA PRO A 103 -9.01 -17.18 5.54
C PRO A 103 -10.49 -16.83 5.43
N ARG A 104 -10.82 -16.04 4.41
CA ARG A 104 -12.22 -15.82 4.02
C ARG A 104 -12.70 -17.10 3.33
N GLY A 105 -13.51 -17.87 4.04
CA GLY A 105 -14.18 -19.08 3.53
C GLY A 105 -15.19 -18.78 2.44
#